data_AF-A0A9E2FXJ7-F1
#
_entry.id   AF-A0A9E2FXJ7-F1
#
_cell.length_a   1.000
_cell.length_b   1.000
_cell.length_c   1.000
_cell.angle_alpha   90.00
_cell.angle_beta   90.00
_cell.angle_gamma   90.00
#
_symmetry.space_group_name_H-M   'P 1'
#
loop_
_entity.id
_entity.type
_entity.pdbx_description
1 polymer ?
#
loop_
_entity_poly.entity_id
_entity_poly.type
_entity_poly.pdbx_seq_one_letter_code
_entity_poly.pdbx_strand_id
1 'polypeptide(L)'
;MRSLFLKIFFSFWLTIVLMGVPFYFVGLKNRPEHPYPGMRDFSMQAMAKYGDEALAAWRKGGPEGLRAYVEQIEEQSGISLYLFAGRTNALSGRQAPPEAKDTAVRVMSG
;
A
#
# COMPACT_ATOMS: atom_id res chain seq x y z
N MET A 1 -5.37 53.17 2.55
CA MET A 1 -4.78 52.09 3.36
C MET A 1 -5.37 50.70 3.08
N ARG A 2 -6.67 50.57 2.76
CA ARG A 2 -7.35 49.27 2.56
C ARG A 2 -6.80 48.41 1.39
N SER A 3 -6.39 49.01 0.28
CA SER A 3 -5.91 48.26 -0.90
C SER A 3 -4.49 47.71 -0.75
N LEU A 4 -3.64 48.36 0.06
CA LEU A 4 -2.23 47.96 0.24
C LEU A 4 -2.14 46.69 1.09
N PHE A 5 -2.97 46.60 2.12
CA PHE A 5 -3.12 45.37 2.92
C PHE A 5 -3.63 44.19 2.08
N LEU A 6 -4.67 44.40 1.26
CA LEU A 6 -5.16 43.35 0.35
C LEU A 6 -4.08 42.88 -0.62
N LYS A 7 -3.26 43.79 -1.15
CA LYS A 7 -2.21 43.45 -2.12
C LYS A 7 -1.12 42.57 -1.50
N ILE A 8 -0.72 42.85 -0.26
CA ILE A 8 0.24 42.04 0.49
C ILE A 8 -0.39 40.70 0.87
N PHE A 9 -1.63 40.70 1.36
CA PHE A 9 -2.33 39.47 1.75
C PHE A 9 -2.45 38.49 0.57
N PHE A 10 -2.90 38.98 -0.58
CA PHE A 10 -2.99 38.16 -1.79
C PHE A 10 -1.63 37.73 -2.33
N SER A 11 -0.62 38.61 -2.29
CA SER A 11 0.75 38.26 -2.67
C SER A 11 1.30 37.11 -1.81
N PHE A 12 1.10 37.18 -0.50
CA PHE A 12 1.59 36.17 0.43
C PHE A 12 0.85 34.83 0.26
N TRP A 13 -0.48 34.88 0.12
CA TRP A 13 -1.28 33.71 -0.20
C TRP A 13 -0.86 33.08 -1.53
N LEU A 14 -0.61 33.89 -2.56
CA LEU A 14 -0.16 33.42 -3.86
C LEU A 14 1.18 32.69 -3.73
N THR A 15 2.14 33.21 -2.97
CA THR A 15 3.43 32.54 -2.73
C THR A 15 3.26 31.21 -2.01
N ILE A 16 2.41 31.13 -0.97
CA ILE A 16 2.14 29.89 -0.25
C ILE A 16 1.54 28.84 -1.19
N VAL A 17 0.53 29.21 -1.98
CA VAL A 17 -0.12 28.29 -2.92
C VAL A 17 0.86 27.86 -4.01
N LEU A 18 1.65 28.80 -4.56
CA LEU A 18 2.63 28.51 -5.61
C LEU A 18 3.72 27.55 -5.12
N MET A 19 4.10 27.62 -3.85
CA MET A 19 5.06 26.68 -3.24
C MET A 19 4.40 25.36 -2.83
N GLY A 20 3.21 25.39 -2.23
CA GLY A 20 2.54 24.21 -1.69
C GLY A 20 1.95 23.28 -2.75
N VAL A 21 1.40 23.84 -3.83
CA VAL A 21 0.77 23.07 -4.92
C VAL A 21 1.76 22.09 -5.59
N PRO A 22 2.99 22.49 -5.99
CA PRO A 22 3.97 21.55 -6.52
C PRO A 22 4.28 20.42 -5.53
N PHE A 23 4.48 20.73 -4.25
CA PHE A 23 4.73 19.71 -3.22
C PHE A 23 3.54 18.75 -3.07
N TYR A 24 2.32 19.25 -3.13
CA TYR A 24 1.11 18.44 -3.10
C TYR A 24 1.02 17.49 -4.30
N PHE A 25 1.29 17.99 -5.52
CA PHE A 25 1.32 17.18 -6.73
C PHE A 25 2.46 16.16 -6.71
N VAL A 26 3.64 16.53 -6.22
CA VAL A 26 4.77 15.62 -6.02
C VAL A 26 4.41 14.53 -5.03
N GLY A 27 3.75 14.85 -3.91
CA GLY A 27 3.29 13.84 -2.93
C GLY A 27 2.21 12.91 -3.47
N LEU A 28 1.30 13.42 -4.31
CA LEU A 28 0.28 12.59 -4.98
C LEU A 28 0.90 11.63 -6.01
N LYS A 29 1.90 12.11 -6.77
CA LYS A 29 2.56 11.29 -7.81
C LYS A 29 3.59 10.33 -7.21
N ASN A 30 4.27 10.76 -6.15
CA ASN A 30 5.23 9.97 -5.39
C ASN A 30 4.56 9.37 -4.15
N ARG A 31 3.36 8.78 -4.29
CA ARG A 31 2.89 7.83 -3.27
C ARG A 31 4.01 6.82 -3.11
N PRO A 32 4.70 6.77 -1.95
CA PRO A 32 5.90 5.99 -1.84
C PRO A 32 5.49 4.52 -1.94
N GLU A 33 5.74 3.89 -3.09
CA GLU A 33 5.70 2.43 -3.26
C GLU A 33 6.70 1.74 -2.32
N HIS A 34 7.62 2.51 -1.73
CA HIS A 34 8.63 2.02 -0.81
C HIS A 34 8.51 2.71 0.55
N PRO A 35 8.17 1.95 1.62
CA PRO A 35 8.27 2.44 2.98
C PRO A 35 9.69 2.96 3.25
N TYR A 36 9.81 4.02 4.07
CA TYR A 36 11.08 4.54 4.55
C TYR A 36 12.03 3.39 5.00
N PRO A 37 13.37 3.51 4.87
CA PRO A 37 14.30 2.42 5.16
C PRO A 37 14.09 1.72 6.52
N GLY A 38 13.72 2.46 7.57
CA GLY A 38 13.38 1.90 8.89
C GLY A 38 12.02 1.19 8.97
N MET A 39 11.10 1.47 8.05
CA MET A 39 9.86 0.70 7.87
C MET A 39 10.07 -0.56 7.04
N ARG A 40 11.19 -0.70 6.30
CA ARG A 40 11.45 -1.91 5.51
C ARG A 40 11.55 -3.15 6.41
N ASP A 41 12.30 -3.07 7.49
CA ASP A 41 12.47 -4.18 8.43
C ASP A 41 11.17 -4.51 9.17
N PHE A 42 10.40 -3.48 9.54
CA PHE A 42 9.06 -3.65 10.10
C PHE A 42 8.11 -4.33 9.10
N SER A 43 8.14 -3.90 7.84
CA SER A 43 7.30 -4.47 6.78
C SER A 43 7.68 -5.92 6.47
N MET A 44 8.98 -6.27 6.50
CA MET A 44 9.45 -7.64 6.33
C MET A 44 9.01 -8.54 7.50
N GLN A 45 9.16 -8.08 8.75
CA GLN A 45 8.69 -8.86 9.91
C GLN A 45 7.18 -9.03 9.92
N ALA A 46 6.43 -7.97 9.59
CA ALA A 46 4.98 -8.04 9.47
C ALA A 46 4.56 -9.00 8.35
N MET A 47 5.21 -8.95 7.18
CA MET A 47 4.95 -9.87 6.08
C MET A 47 5.24 -11.32 6.45
N ALA A 48 6.34 -11.60 7.15
CA ALA A 48 6.66 -12.94 7.62
C ALA A 48 5.57 -13.47 8.56
N LYS A 49 5.16 -12.65 9.53
CA LYS A 49 4.10 -13.00 10.48
C LYS A 49 2.76 -13.26 9.77
N TYR A 50 2.35 -12.37 8.87
CA TYR A 50 1.11 -12.57 8.10
C TYR A 50 1.17 -13.80 7.20
N GLY A 51 2.35 -14.13 6.67
CA GLY A 51 2.57 -15.34 5.88
C GLY A 51 2.42 -16.62 6.71
N ASP A 52 3.00 -16.67 7.91
CA ASP A 52 2.87 -17.81 8.82
C ASP A 52 1.43 -18.05 9.25
N GLU A 53 0.72 -16.97 9.60
CA GLU A 53 -0.69 -17.03 9.98
C GLU A 53 -1.59 -17.43 8.80
N ALA A 54 -1.33 -16.91 7.59
CA ALA A 54 -2.04 -17.32 6.38
C ALA A 54 -1.82 -18.80 6.07
N LEU A 55 -0.60 -19.31 6.23
CA LEU A 55 -0.29 -20.72 6.04
C LEU A 55 -0.98 -21.61 7.08
N ALA A 56 -1.03 -21.16 8.34
CA ALA A 56 -1.76 -21.86 9.40
C ALA A 56 -3.27 -21.90 9.12
N ALA A 57 -3.86 -20.79 8.67
CA ALA A 57 -5.26 -20.72 8.28
C ALA A 57 -5.57 -21.66 7.10
N TRP A 58 -4.68 -21.70 6.10
CA TRP A 58 -4.80 -22.61 4.96
C TRP A 58 -4.66 -24.08 5.38
N ARG A 59 -3.72 -24.42 6.27
CA ARG A 59 -3.58 -25.80 6.78
C ARG A 59 -4.79 -26.27 7.58
N LYS A 60 -5.43 -25.37 8.32
CA LYS A 60 -6.57 -25.70 9.19
C LYS A 60 -7.89 -25.78 8.43
N GLY A 61 -8.14 -24.85 7.52
CA GLY A 61 -9.44 -24.69 6.84
C GLY A 61 -9.37 -24.73 5.31
N GLY A 62 -8.22 -25.11 4.75
CA GLY A 62 -8.02 -25.11 3.31
C GLY A 62 -8.20 -23.72 2.68
N PRO A 63 -8.71 -23.66 1.44
CA PRO A 63 -8.99 -22.39 0.75
C PRO A 63 -9.96 -21.47 1.49
N GLU A 64 -10.97 -22.04 2.17
CA GLU A 64 -11.96 -21.23 2.91
C GLU A 64 -11.37 -20.58 4.16
N GLY A 65 -10.55 -21.32 4.91
CA GLY A 65 -9.84 -20.78 6.08
C GLY A 65 -8.88 -19.65 5.69
N LEU A 66 -8.18 -19.80 4.57
CA LEU A 66 -7.33 -18.74 4.04
C LEU A 66 -8.15 -17.51 3.61
N ARG A 67 -9.31 -17.71 2.96
CA ARG A 67 -10.17 -16.61 2.54
C ARG A 67 -10.69 -15.80 3.74
N ALA A 68 -11.15 -16.48 4.79
CA ALA A 68 -11.62 -15.84 6.01
C ALA A 68 -10.51 -15.03 6.71
N TYR A 69 -9.29 -15.56 6.74
CA TYR A 69 -8.15 -14.84 7.30
C TYR A 69 -7.79 -13.58 6.48
N VAL A 70 -7.76 -13.68 5.15
CA VAL A 70 -7.50 -12.52 4.27
C VAL A 70 -8.57 -11.44 4.43
N GLU A 71 -9.84 -11.82 4.55
CA GLU A 71 -10.95 -10.90 4.78
C GLU A 71 -10.84 -10.20 6.13
N GLN A 72 -10.50 -10.93 7.19
CA GLN A 72 -10.26 -10.35 8.52
C GLN A 72 -9.12 -9.31 8.51
N ILE A 73 -8.01 -9.61 7.83
CA ILE A 73 -6.88 -8.68 7.71
C ILE A 73 -7.30 -7.40 6.99
N GLU A 74 -8.06 -7.53 5.91
CA GLU A 74 -8.55 -6.41 5.12
C GLU A 74 -9.50 -5.52 5.92
N GLU A 75 -10.43 -6.11 6.68
CA GLU A 75 -11.33 -5.37 7.56
C GLU A 75 -10.60 -4.63 8.69
N GLN A 76 -9.59 -5.27 9.28
CA GLN A 76 -8.88 -4.71 10.45
C GLN A 76 -7.84 -3.66 10.09
N SER A 77 -7.17 -3.81 8.96
CA SER A 77 -5.99 -3.00 8.61
C SER A 77 -6.16 -2.21 7.31
N GLY A 78 -7.16 -2.50 6.50
CA GLY A 78 -7.31 -1.96 5.14
C GLY A 78 -6.26 -2.48 4.15
N ILE A 79 -5.47 -3.49 4.54
CA ILE A 79 -4.42 -4.08 3.71
C ILE A 79 -4.98 -5.27 2.94
N SER A 80 -4.85 -5.26 1.60
CA SER A 80 -5.22 -6.40 0.76
C SER A 80 -4.08 -7.42 0.71
N LEU A 81 -4.32 -8.63 1.24
CA LEU A 81 -3.36 -9.74 1.21
C LEU A 81 -3.65 -10.72 0.07
N TYR A 82 -2.64 -11.04 -0.73
CA TYR A 82 -2.73 -12.02 -1.82
C TYR A 82 -1.66 -13.10 -1.64
N LEU A 83 -2.09 -14.36 -1.55
CA LEU A 83 -1.19 -15.53 -1.52
C LEU A 83 -1.21 -16.22 -2.88
N PHE A 84 -0.05 -16.61 -3.38
CA PHE A 84 0.11 -17.30 -4.66
C PHE A 84 0.73 -18.68 -4.48
N ALA A 85 0.10 -19.73 -5.02
CA ALA A 85 0.71 -21.03 -5.19
C ALA A 85 1.32 -21.10 -6.60
N GLY A 86 2.54 -20.59 -6.74
CA GLY A 86 3.23 -20.52 -8.03
C GLY A 86 2.85 -19.30 -8.88
N ARG A 87 3.17 -19.37 -10.18
CA ARG A 87 3.31 -18.19 -11.06
C ARG A 87 2.02 -17.39 -11.34
N THR A 88 0.85 -17.98 -11.16
CA THR A 88 -0.41 -17.37 -11.65
C THR A 88 -1.65 -17.61 -10.80
N ASN A 89 -1.62 -18.56 -9.85
CA ASN A 89 -2.82 -18.94 -9.11
C ASN A 89 -2.80 -18.35 -7.70
N ALA A 90 -3.59 -17.30 -7.50
CA ALA A 90 -3.89 -16.79 -6.18
C ALA A 90 -4.70 -17.84 -5.39
N LEU A 91 -4.15 -18.31 -4.27
CA LEU A 91 -4.77 -19.28 -3.38
C LEU A 91 -5.99 -18.73 -2.64
N SER A 92 -6.08 -17.40 -2.52
CA SER A 92 -7.19 -16.71 -1.86
C SER A 92 -8.48 -16.67 -2.70
N GLY A 93 -8.47 -17.17 -3.94
CA GLY A 93 -9.63 -17.20 -4.83
C GLY A 93 -10.05 -15.82 -5.37
N ARG A 94 -9.33 -14.75 -5.02
CA ARG A 94 -9.56 -13.39 -5.52
C ARG A 94 -8.67 -13.09 -6.73
N GLN A 95 -9.17 -12.29 -7.66
CA GLN A 95 -8.34 -11.77 -8.74
C GLN A 95 -7.37 -10.74 -8.18
N ALA A 96 -6.09 -11.09 -8.13
CA ALA A 96 -5.04 -10.16 -7.78
C ALA A 96 -4.85 -9.09 -8.88
N PRO A 97 -4.57 -7.83 -8.52
CA PRO A 97 -4.26 -6.78 -9.48
C PRO A 97 -3.00 -7.15 -10.29
N PRO A 98 -2.86 -6.61 -11.52
CA PRO A 98 -1.73 -6.94 -12.41
C PRO A 98 -0.37 -6.71 -11.75
N GLU A 99 -0.23 -5.61 -11.00
CA GLU A 99 0.99 -5.23 -10.28
C GLU A 99 1.43 -6.28 -9.24
N ALA A 100 0.47 -6.88 -8.53
CA ALA A 100 0.74 -7.93 -7.56
C ALA A 100 1.19 -9.23 -8.23
N LYS A 101 0.62 -9.54 -9.40
CA LYS A 101 1.06 -10.69 -10.21
C LYS A 101 2.48 -10.49 -10.74
N ASP A 102 2.78 -9.31 -11.28
CA ASP A 102 4.11 -9.01 -11.81
C ASP A 102 5.19 -9.08 -10.73
N THR A 103 4.88 -8.60 -9.53
CA THR A 103 5.77 -8.69 -8.36
C THR A 103 5.99 -10.14 -7.94
N ALA A 104 4.93 -10.94 -7.86
CA ALA A 104 5.03 -12.36 -7.52
C ALA A 104 5.89 -13.12 -8.55
N VAL A 105 5.69 -12.86 -9.85
CA VAL A 105 6.50 -13.45 -10.91
C VAL A 105 7.98 -13.09 -10.75
N ARG A 106 8.28 -11.80 -10.50
CA ARG A 106 9.67 -11.31 -10.33
C ARG A 106 10.37 -12.01 -9.17
N VAL A 107 9.72 -12.12 -8.02
CA VAL A 107 10.28 -12.75 -6.82
C VAL A 107 10.45 -14.26 -6.99
N MET A 108 9.55 -14.94 -7.71
CA MET A 108 9.66 -16.38 -7.97
C MET A 108 10.67 -16.73 -9.07
N SER A 109 11.10 -15.76 -9.88
CA SER A 109 12.07 -15.95 -10.97
C SER A 109 13.51 -15.58 -10.62
N GLY A 110 13.70 -14.88 -9.49
CA GLY A 110 15.02 -14.56 -8.93
C GLY A 110 15.50 -15.65 -7.99
#